data_AF-A0A9E3WQB6-F1
#
_entry.id   AF-A0A9E3WQB6-F1
#
_cell.length_a   1.000
_cell.length_b   1.000
_cell.length_c   1.000
_cell.angle_alpha   90.00
_cell.angle_beta   90.00
_cell.angle_gamma   90.00
#
_symmetry.space_group_name_H-M   'P 1'
#
loop_
_entity.id
_entity.type
_entity.pdbx_description
1 polymer ?
#
loop_
_entity_poly.entity_id
_entity_poly.type
_entity_poly.pdbx_seq_one_letter_code
_entity_poly.pdbx_strand_id
1 'polypeptide(L)'
;MNDDFPLDLDRIDARARAIGREVFANLPDQRPGVFDRRWWDDHLMNWSMADDAVKVELFRFVDVLPMLHTGEAVTRHLQEYLGEVRERLPASLNVALGLARRTPMVRGAVAKAARLAAMDFARRFIAGSNVQEVVAAARQQRRLNRAFTLDILGEAVTSDKDAEGYFQAYCDLLASIAPVVNDWPDAPRIDRDAASTLPRMNLSIKLSALDAHFDSMDFDGTARCVAARLRQLFRI
;
A
#
# COMPACT_ATOMS: atom_id res chain seq x y z
N MET A 1 39.98 20.78 4.13
CA MET A 1 40.27 20.00 2.91
C MET A 1 38.99 20.03 2.09
N ASN A 2 38.98 20.92 1.09
CA ASN A 2 38.10 21.04 -0.07
C ASN A 2 36.62 21.50 0.12
N ASP A 3 36.47 22.82 0.30
CA ASP A 3 35.32 23.64 -0.15
C ASP A 3 35.28 23.71 -1.69
N ASP A 4 35.01 22.60 -2.38
CA ASP A 4 35.38 22.46 -3.80
C ASP A 4 34.21 22.28 -4.78
N PHE A 5 33.04 22.85 -4.48
CA PHE A 5 32.04 23.15 -5.51
C PHE A 5 31.21 24.38 -5.09
N PRO A 6 31.45 25.59 -5.64
CA PRO A 6 30.39 26.59 -5.69
C PRO A 6 29.29 26.03 -6.59
N LEU A 7 28.31 25.37 -5.99
CA LEU A 7 27.14 24.88 -6.71
C LEU A 7 26.43 26.10 -7.29
N ASP A 8 26.43 26.18 -8.61
CA ASP A 8 25.60 27.13 -9.35
C ASP A 8 24.13 26.70 -9.19
N LEU A 9 23.55 27.10 -8.07
CA LEU A 9 22.20 26.75 -7.66
C LEU A 9 21.17 27.22 -8.68
N ASP A 10 21.40 28.36 -9.32
CA ASP A 10 20.52 28.91 -10.35
C ASP A 10 20.49 28.00 -11.58
N ARG A 11 21.65 27.52 -12.02
CA ARG A 11 21.73 26.55 -13.12
C ARG A 11 21.10 25.20 -12.76
N ILE A 12 21.28 24.73 -11.53
CA ILE A 12 20.66 23.49 -11.04
C ILE A 12 19.13 23.63 -11.01
N ASP A 13 18.60 24.72 -10.45
CA ASP A 13 17.16 25.00 -10.41
C ASP A 13 16.59 25.11 -11.82
N ALA A 14 17.25 25.85 -12.72
CA ALA A 14 16.84 25.97 -14.12
C ALA A 14 16.75 24.59 -14.81
N ARG A 15 17.75 23.72 -14.59
CA ARG A 15 17.76 22.35 -15.16
C ARG A 15 16.69 21.46 -14.53
N ALA A 16 16.51 21.53 -13.20
CA ALA A 16 15.49 20.77 -12.49
C ALA A 16 14.08 21.14 -13.00
N ARG A 17 13.79 22.43 -13.16
CA ARG A 17 12.52 22.91 -13.73
C ARG A 17 12.33 22.48 -15.18
N ALA A 18 13.39 22.48 -15.99
CA ALA A 18 13.31 22.02 -17.37
C ALA A 18 12.95 20.53 -17.45
N ILE A 19 13.61 19.69 -16.66
CA ILE A 19 13.30 18.25 -16.55
C ILE A 19 11.87 18.05 -16.02
N GLY A 20 11.47 18.81 -14.99
CA GLY A 20 10.11 18.76 -14.45
C GLY A 20 9.06 19.04 -15.53
N ARG A 21 9.22 20.12 -16.30
CA ARG A 21 8.32 20.45 -17.42
C ARG A 21 8.27 19.36 -18.48
N GLU A 22 9.42 18.75 -18.80
CA GLU A 22 9.49 17.64 -19.75
C GLU A 22 8.73 16.40 -19.24
N VAL A 23 8.88 16.06 -17.97
CA VAL A 23 8.10 14.96 -17.34
C VAL A 23 6.61 15.26 -17.42
N PHE A 24 6.16 16.45 -17.03
CA PHE A 24 4.74 16.84 -17.08
C PHE A 24 4.16 16.84 -18.49
N ALA A 25 4.93 17.31 -19.49
CA ALA A 25 4.48 17.33 -20.87
C ALA A 25 4.30 15.93 -21.48
N ASN A 26 5.02 14.93 -20.95
CA ASN A 26 4.95 13.54 -21.39
C ASN A 26 4.05 12.65 -20.52
N LEU A 27 3.38 13.22 -19.51
CA LEU A 27 2.38 12.47 -18.75
C LEU A 27 1.21 12.15 -19.69
N PRO A 28 0.83 10.88 -19.85
CA PRO A 28 -0.36 10.53 -20.61
C PRO A 28 -1.58 11.20 -19.97
N ASP A 29 -2.46 11.77 -20.80
CA ASP A 29 -3.72 12.38 -20.38
C ASP A 29 -4.66 11.26 -19.89
N GLN A 30 -4.44 10.77 -18.67
CA GLN A 30 -5.22 9.70 -18.06
C GLN A 30 -6.53 10.26 -17.51
N ARG A 31 -7.42 10.70 -18.42
CA ARG A 31 -8.83 10.89 -18.08
C ARG A 31 -9.52 9.53 -18.15
N PRO A 32 -9.98 8.97 -17.02
CA PRO A 32 -10.62 7.66 -17.02
C PRO A 32 -11.92 7.70 -17.84
N GLY A 33 -12.16 6.67 -18.66
CA GLY A 33 -13.44 6.51 -19.36
C GLY A 33 -14.57 6.13 -18.40
N VAL A 34 -15.79 6.60 -18.70
CA VAL A 34 -17.02 6.50 -17.85
C VAL A 34 -17.47 5.05 -17.54
N PHE A 35 -16.88 4.05 -18.19
CA PHE A 35 -17.23 2.63 -18.04
C PHE A 35 -16.06 1.74 -17.57
N ASP A 36 -14.91 2.32 -17.21
CA ASP A 36 -13.80 1.53 -16.65
C ASP A 36 -14.04 1.28 -15.14
N ARG A 37 -13.56 0.16 -14.60
CA ARG A 37 -13.62 -0.14 -13.14
C ARG A 37 -12.96 1.00 -12.32
N ARG A 38 -11.99 1.66 -12.97
CA ARG A 38 -11.31 2.89 -12.55
C ARG A 38 -12.24 4.10 -12.38
N TRP A 39 -13.41 4.14 -13.03
CA TRP A 39 -14.34 5.27 -12.95
C TRP A 39 -15.01 5.38 -11.58
N TRP A 40 -15.46 4.28 -10.98
CA TRP A 40 -16.00 4.27 -9.62
C TRP A 40 -14.92 4.62 -8.59
N ASP A 41 -13.71 4.11 -8.85
CA ASP A 41 -12.49 4.28 -8.09
C ASP A 41 -12.01 5.74 -8.04
N ASP A 42 -12.00 6.40 -9.19
CA ASP A 42 -11.65 7.80 -9.32
C ASP A 42 -12.81 8.71 -8.92
N HIS A 43 -14.07 8.24 -8.99
CA HIS A 43 -15.20 8.98 -8.42
C HIS A 43 -15.14 8.95 -6.89
N LEU A 44 -14.84 7.82 -6.25
CA LEU A 44 -14.67 7.74 -4.79
C LEU A 44 -13.45 8.54 -4.32
N MET A 45 -12.33 8.51 -5.06
CA MET A 45 -11.14 9.34 -4.76
C MET A 45 -11.38 10.83 -5.02
N ASN A 46 -11.94 11.21 -6.18
CA ASN A 46 -12.22 12.61 -6.48
C ASN A 46 -13.31 13.19 -5.56
N TRP A 47 -14.29 12.37 -5.16
CA TRP A 47 -15.36 12.79 -4.25
C TRP A 47 -14.89 12.84 -2.78
N SER A 48 -14.12 11.86 -2.31
CA SER A 48 -13.48 11.94 -0.99
C SER A 48 -12.46 13.08 -0.90
N MET A 49 -11.82 13.47 -1.99
CA MET A 49 -10.95 14.65 -2.04
C MET A 49 -11.72 15.98 -2.15
N ALA A 50 -13.03 15.96 -2.42
CA ALA A 50 -13.84 17.17 -2.59
C ALA A 50 -14.47 17.68 -1.27
N ASP A 51 -14.62 16.83 -0.26
CA ASP A 51 -15.10 17.21 1.07
C ASP A 51 -14.31 16.48 2.17
N ASP A 52 -13.53 17.22 2.94
CA ASP A 52 -12.65 16.67 3.97
C ASP A 52 -13.41 15.94 5.08
N ALA A 53 -14.64 16.34 5.41
CA ALA A 53 -15.40 15.66 6.47
C ALA A 53 -15.85 14.27 5.99
N VAL A 54 -16.35 14.19 4.77
CA VAL A 54 -16.71 12.90 4.13
C VAL A 54 -15.49 11.99 4.06
N LYS A 55 -14.34 12.54 3.66
CA LYS A 55 -13.07 11.81 3.58
C LYS A 55 -12.71 11.15 4.90
N VAL A 56 -12.75 11.93 5.99
CA VAL A 56 -12.39 11.46 7.33
C VAL A 56 -13.30 10.31 7.76
N GLU A 57 -14.62 10.46 7.63
CA GLU A 57 -15.55 9.40 8.06
C GLU A 57 -15.45 8.15 7.20
N LEU A 58 -15.20 8.29 5.90
CA LEU A 58 -14.96 7.15 5.01
C LEU A 58 -13.68 6.39 5.40
N PHE A 59 -12.58 7.12 5.67
CA PHE A 59 -11.32 6.47 6.08
C PHE A 59 -11.45 5.78 7.44
N ARG A 60 -12.15 6.39 8.42
CA ARG A 60 -12.44 5.75 9.71
C ARG A 60 -13.28 4.49 9.55
N PHE A 61 -14.28 4.52 8.67
CA PHE A 61 -15.08 3.33 8.38
C PHE A 61 -14.23 2.21 7.75
N VAL A 62 -13.38 2.54 6.76
CA VAL A 62 -12.49 1.57 6.12
C VAL A 62 -11.49 0.98 7.11
N ASP A 63 -10.95 1.79 8.03
CA ASP A 63 -10.02 1.37 9.08
C ASP A 63 -10.64 0.35 10.04
N VAL A 64 -11.88 0.56 10.50
CA VAL A 64 -12.54 -0.39 11.41
C VAL A 64 -13.12 -1.61 10.70
N LEU A 65 -13.36 -1.54 9.40
CA LEU A 65 -14.09 -2.56 8.64
C LEU A 65 -13.56 -4.00 8.80
N PRO A 66 -12.22 -4.26 8.85
CA PRO A 66 -11.68 -5.60 9.07
C PRO A 66 -12.14 -6.24 10.39
N MET A 67 -12.41 -5.43 11.41
CA MET A 67 -12.84 -5.89 12.75
C MET A 67 -14.35 -6.17 12.83
N LEU A 68 -15.13 -5.78 11.81
CA LEU A 68 -16.58 -5.95 11.81
C LEU A 68 -16.96 -7.31 11.23
N HIS A 69 -17.18 -8.34 12.07
CA HIS A 69 -17.42 -9.70 11.57
C HIS A 69 -18.85 -9.98 11.09
N THR A 70 -19.84 -9.17 11.45
CA THR A 70 -21.26 -9.40 11.07
C THR A 70 -21.79 -8.32 10.14
N GLY A 71 -22.73 -8.68 9.26
CA GLY A 71 -23.37 -7.71 8.36
C GLY A 71 -24.13 -6.60 9.10
N GLU A 72 -24.64 -6.91 10.30
CA GLU A 72 -25.23 -5.92 11.19
C GLU A 72 -24.19 -4.92 11.71
N ALA A 73 -23.05 -5.41 12.20
CA ALA A 73 -21.97 -4.53 12.67
C ALA A 73 -21.47 -3.62 11.54
N VAL A 74 -21.24 -4.17 10.34
CA VAL A 74 -20.84 -3.37 9.16
C VAL A 74 -21.87 -2.31 8.82
N THR A 75 -23.14 -2.68 8.75
CA THR A 75 -24.21 -1.73 8.40
C THR A 75 -24.36 -0.63 9.45
N ARG A 76 -24.30 -0.99 10.73
CA ARG A 76 -24.39 -0.05 11.84
C ARG A 76 -23.26 0.97 11.79
N HIS A 77 -22.01 0.54 11.68
CA HIS A 77 -20.87 1.47 11.61
C HIS A 77 -20.88 2.31 10.33
N LEU A 78 -21.30 1.73 9.19
CA LEU A 78 -21.47 2.50 7.96
C LEU A 78 -22.49 3.64 8.15
N GLN A 79 -23.56 3.40 8.91
CA GLN A 79 -24.56 4.40 9.23
C GLN A 79 -24.07 5.42 10.27
N GLU A 80 -23.31 4.99 11.27
CA GLU A 80 -22.72 5.88 12.28
C GLU A 80 -21.75 6.86 11.62
N TYR A 81 -20.77 6.36 10.86
CA TYR A 81 -19.78 7.21 10.18
C TYR A 81 -20.38 8.09 9.08
N LEU A 82 -21.14 7.50 8.15
CA LEU A 82 -21.66 8.26 7.01
C LEU A 82 -22.94 9.06 7.36
N GLY A 83 -23.59 8.74 8.47
CA GLY A 83 -24.77 9.46 8.96
C GLY A 83 -24.45 10.89 9.43
N GLU A 84 -23.26 11.12 10.00
CA GLU A 84 -22.83 12.45 10.43
C GLU A 84 -22.64 13.41 9.24
N VAL A 85 -22.23 12.87 8.09
CA VAL A 85 -21.99 13.63 6.85
C VAL A 85 -23.10 13.45 5.81
N ARG A 86 -24.28 12.98 6.24
CA ARG A 86 -25.36 12.53 5.35
C ARG A 86 -25.78 13.55 4.29
N GLU A 87 -25.82 14.82 4.64
CA GLU A 87 -26.21 15.93 3.76
C GLU A 87 -25.20 16.18 2.63
N ARG A 88 -23.96 15.70 2.80
CA ARG A 88 -22.85 15.83 1.86
C ARG A 88 -22.67 14.60 0.98
N LEU A 89 -23.44 13.54 1.24
CA LEU A 89 -23.38 12.29 0.49
C LEU A 89 -24.17 12.36 -0.83
N PRO A 90 -23.69 11.68 -1.89
CA PRO A 90 -24.46 11.43 -3.10
C PRO A 90 -25.82 10.80 -2.77
N ALA A 91 -26.83 11.17 -3.54
CA ALA A 91 -28.19 10.68 -3.35
C ALA A 91 -28.28 9.14 -3.36
N SER A 92 -27.45 8.47 -4.17
CA SER A 92 -27.36 7.00 -4.25
C SER A 92 -26.90 6.37 -2.93
N LEU A 93 -25.88 6.94 -2.28
CA LEU A 93 -25.37 6.47 -0.99
C LEU A 93 -26.40 6.69 0.13
N ASN A 94 -27.08 7.84 0.09
CA ASN A 94 -28.18 8.17 0.99
C ASN A 94 -29.34 7.17 0.92
N VAL A 95 -29.68 6.73 -0.29
CA VAL A 95 -30.69 5.70 -0.53
C VAL A 95 -30.22 4.33 -0.01
N ALA A 96 -28.96 3.95 -0.24
CA ALA A 96 -28.39 2.71 0.27
C ALA A 96 -28.41 2.65 1.81
N LEU A 97 -28.00 3.73 2.49
CA LEU A 97 -28.06 3.87 3.95
C LEU A 97 -29.49 3.73 4.48
N GLY A 98 -30.46 4.35 3.79
CA GLY A 98 -31.88 4.25 4.13
C GLY A 98 -32.46 2.84 3.94
N LEU A 99 -32.08 2.16 2.85
CA LEU A 99 -32.52 0.79 2.54
C LEU A 99 -31.96 -0.24 3.52
N ALA A 100 -30.73 -0.05 3.99
CA ALA A 100 -30.09 -0.93 4.96
C ALA A 100 -30.87 -1.03 6.29
N ARG A 101 -31.74 -0.06 6.61
CA ARG A 101 -32.60 -0.09 7.81
C ARG A 101 -33.81 -1.03 7.71
N ARG A 102 -34.17 -1.50 6.50
CA ARG A 102 -35.49 -2.11 6.26
C ARG A 102 -35.57 -3.61 6.50
N THR A 103 -34.55 -4.39 6.12
CA THR A 103 -34.59 -5.86 6.28
C THR A 103 -33.20 -6.48 6.51
N PRO A 104 -33.10 -7.62 7.23
CA PRO A 104 -31.82 -8.33 7.44
C PRO A 104 -31.11 -8.72 6.13
N MET A 105 -31.88 -9.09 5.10
CA MET A 105 -31.35 -9.45 3.78
C MET A 105 -30.62 -8.27 3.11
N VAL A 106 -31.22 -7.07 3.17
CA VAL A 106 -30.61 -5.85 2.61
C VAL A 106 -29.37 -5.44 3.40
N ARG A 107 -29.35 -5.61 4.73
CA ARG A 107 -28.15 -5.39 5.57
C ARG A 107 -26.98 -6.26 5.12
N GLY A 108 -27.23 -7.56 4.90
CA GLY A 108 -26.21 -8.48 4.40
C GLY A 108 -25.64 -8.07 3.04
N ALA A 109 -26.50 -7.64 2.12
CA ALA A 109 -26.09 -7.17 0.80
C ALA A 109 -25.22 -5.91 0.85
N VAL A 110 -25.64 -4.90 1.64
CA VAL A 110 -24.88 -3.65 1.84
C VAL A 110 -23.53 -3.93 2.49
N ALA A 111 -23.50 -4.78 3.52
CA ALA A 111 -22.25 -5.15 4.18
C ALA A 111 -21.27 -5.86 3.23
N LYS A 112 -21.77 -6.77 2.40
CA LYS A 112 -20.96 -7.45 1.37
C LYS A 112 -20.42 -6.45 0.35
N ALA A 113 -21.25 -5.53 -0.13
CA ALA A 113 -20.83 -4.48 -1.05
C ALA A 113 -19.74 -3.59 -0.45
N ALA A 114 -19.90 -3.16 0.81
CA ALA A 114 -18.91 -2.34 1.51
C ALA A 114 -17.55 -3.06 1.63
N ARG A 115 -17.54 -4.34 2.02
CA ARG A 115 -16.31 -5.15 2.07
C ARG A 115 -15.65 -5.31 0.71
N LEU A 116 -16.45 -5.55 -0.33
CA LEU A 116 -15.91 -5.68 -1.68
C LEU A 116 -15.28 -4.37 -2.16
N ALA A 117 -15.94 -3.23 -1.91
CA ALA A 117 -15.41 -1.92 -2.27
C ALA A 117 -14.10 -1.61 -1.53
N ALA A 118 -14.05 -1.83 -0.21
CA ALA A 118 -12.84 -1.63 0.57
C ALA A 118 -11.70 -2.55 0.13
N MET A 119 -12.00 -3.82 -0.20
CA MET A 119 -11.00 -4.76 -0.69
C MET A 119 -10.51 -4.43 -2.11
N ASP A 120 -11.39 -3.94 -2.99
CA ASP A 120 -11.00 -3.46 -4.32
C ASP A 120 -10.05 -2.25 -4.21
N PHE A 121 -10.37 -1.31 -3.31
CA PHE A 121 -9.52 -0.17 -3.00
C PHE A 121 -8.16 -0.63 -2.43
N ALA A 122 -8.15 -1.55 -1.47
CA ALA A 122 -6.92 -2.07 -0.88
C ALA A 122 -6.02 -2.74 -1.93
N ARG A 123 -6.57 -3.53 -2.86
CA ARG A 123 -5.80 -4.19 -3.94
C ARG A 123 -5.10 -3.22 -4.90
N ARG A 124 -5.44 -1.92 -4.89
CA ARG A 124 -4.66 -0.91 -5.64
C ARG A 124 -3.28 -0.67 -5.02
N PHE A 125 -3.15 -0.89 -3.72
CA PHE A 125 -1.94 -0.65 -2.94
C PHE A 125 -1.25 -1.94 -2.49
N ILE A 126 -1.98 -3.06 -2.44
CA ILE A 126 -1.47 -4.37 -2.01
C ILE A 126 -1.24 -5.26 -3.23
N ALA A 127 0.02 -5.66 -3.44
CA ALA A 127 0.42 -6.47 -4.61
C ALA A 127 -0.16 -7.90 -4.59
N GLY A 128 -0.46 -8.45 -3.42
CA GLY A 128 -1.07 -9.77 -3.25
C GLY A 128 -1.10 -10.21 -1.80
N SER A 129 -1.94 -11.19 -1.47
CA SER A 129 -2.01 -11.80 -0.13
C SER A 129 -1.38 -13.20 -0.05
N ASN A 130 -0.79 -13.67 -1.16
CA ASN A 130 -0.10 -14.96 -1.25
C ASN A 130 1.02 -14.92 -2.31
N VAL A 131 1.89 -15.93 -2.29
CA VAL A 131 3.05 -16.06 -3.19
C VAL A 131 2.65 -15.94 -4.66
N GLN A 132 1.56 -16.58 -5.09
CA GLN A 132 1.14 -16.59 -6.50
C GLN A 132 0.72 -15.20 -6.98
N GLU A 133 -0.05 -14.48 -6.17
CA GLU A 133 -0.47 -13.10 -6.46
C GLU A 133 0.74 -12.16 -6.50
N VAL A 134 1.66 -12.27 -5.54
CA VAL A 134 2.89 -11.46 -5.49
C VAL A 134 3.75 -11.70 -6.73
N VAL A 135 3.97 -12.95 -7.13
CA VAL A 135 4.72 -13.28 -8.36
C VAL A 135 4.03 -12.73 -9.60
N ALA A 136 2.70 -12.82 -9.67
CA ALA A 136 1.93 -12.27 -10.78
C ALA A 136 2.06 -10.75 -10.89
N ALA A 137 1.95 -10.04 -9.76
CA ALA A 137 2.13 -8.59 -9.69
C ALA A 137 3.57 -8.18 -10.05
N ALA A 138 4.58 -8.87 -9.52
CA ALA A 138 5.99 -8.63 -9.85
C ALA A 138 6.26 -8.86 -11.35
N ARG A 139 5.69 -9.91 -11.94
CA ARG A 139 5.79 -10.19 -13.38
C ARG A 139 5.10 -9.11 -14.23
N GLN A 140 3.98 -8.55 -13.76
CA GLN A 140 3.33 -7.42 -14.42
C GLN A 140 4.24 -6.18 -14.43
N GLN A 141 4.86 -5.83 -13.31
CA GLN A 141 5.79 -4.69 -13.26
C GLN A 141 7.02 -4.92 -14.15
N ARG A 142 7.55 -6.14 -14.16
CA ARG A 142 8.67 -6.52 -15.04
C ARG A 142 8.35 -6.34 -16.51
N ARG A 143 7.15 -6.73 -16.97
CA ARG A 143 6.71 -6.50 -18.37
C ARG A 143 6.68 -5.02 -18.75
N LEU A 144 6.49 -4.14 -17.76
CA LEU A 144 6.54 -2.68 -17.94
C LEU A 144 7.96 -2.10 -17.78
N ASN A 145 9.00 -2.94 -17.70
CA ASN A 145 10.37 -2.55 -17.39
C ASN A 145 10.47 -1.77 -16.07
N ARG A 146 9.78 -2.23 -15.03
CA ARG A 146 9.85 -1.70 -13.68
C ARG A 146 10.36 -2.77 -12.74
N ALA A 147 11.38 -2.43 -11.94
CA ALA A 147 11.77 -3.22 -10.78
C ALA A 147 10.71 -3.09 -9.68
N PHE A 148 10.81 -3.91 -8.64
CA PHE A 148 9.92 -3.89 -7.49
C PHE A 148 10.72 -4.05 -6.21
N THR A 149 10.12 -3.65 -5.09
CA THR A 149 10.51 -4.06 -3.74
C THR A 149 9.25 -4.55 -3.04
N LEU A 150 9.34 -5.67 -2.33
CA LEU A 150 8.22 -6.19 -1.55
C LEU A 150 8.26 -5.58 -0.15
N ASP A 151 7.11 -5.26 0.43
CA ASP A 151 6.96 -4.86 1.83
C ASP A 151 5.86 -5.73 2.44
N ILE A 152 6.10 -6.27 3.62
CA ILE A 152 5.07 -6.99 4.38
C ILE A 152 4.24 -5.95 5.13
N LEU A 153 2.95 -5.93 4.82
CA LEU A 153 2.00 -5.12 5.55
C LEU A 153 1.73 -5.74 6.91
N GLY A 154 1.69 -4.90 7.93
CA GLY A 154 1.59 -5.34 9.30
C GLY A 154 1.04 -4.30 10.24
N GLU A 155 0.42 -4.79 11.30
CA GLU A 155 0.05 -4.03 12.50
C GLU A 155 1.28 -3.81 13.40
N ALA A 156 1.11 -2.97 14.43
CA ALA A 156 2.14 -2.76 15.43
C ALA A 156 2.56 -4.08 16.09
N VAL A 157 3.86 -4.32 16.16
CA VAL A 157 4.42 -5.46 16.89
C VAL A 157 4.40 -5.13 18.36
N THR A 158 3.57 -5.85 19.12
CA THR A 158 3.36 -5.60 20.56
C THR A 158 3.86 -6.72 21.45
N SER A 159 4.31 -7.83 20.86
CA SER A 159 4.85 -8.98 21.57
C SER A 159 5.99 -9.64 20.82
N ASP A 160 6.86 -10.35 21.54
CA ASP A 160 7.96 -11.10 20.93
C ASP A 160 7.46 -12.16 19.94
N LYS A 161 6.25 -12.69 20.19
CA LYS A 161 5.56 -13.62 19.29
C LYS A 161 5.21 -12.96 17.96
N ASP A 162 4.69 -11.73 17.98
CA ASP A 162 4.40 -10.97 16.76
C ASP A 162 5.69 -10.70 15.99
N ALA A 163 6.74 -10.27 16.72
CA ALA A 163 8.04 -9.96 16.15
C ALA A 163 8.68 -11.18 15.47
N GLU A 164 8.55 -12.36 16.10
CA GLU A 164 8.95 -13.63 15.51
C GLU A 164 8.11 -14.01 14.30
N GLY A 165 6.79 -13.77 14.36
CA GLY A 165 5.88 -13.97 13.22
C GLY A 165 6.28 -13.14 12.00
N TYR A 166 6.57 -11.84 12.17
CA TYR A 166 7.05 -11.01 11.07
C TYR A 166 8.42 -11.44 10.56
N PHE A 167 9.35 -11.76 11.47
CA PHE A 167 10.67 -12.26 11.10
C PHE A 167 10.56 -13.51 10.21
N GLN A 168 9.76 -14.50 10.63
CA GLN A 168 9.54 -15.71 9.84
C GLN A 168 8.84 -15.41 8.51
N ALA A 169 7.88 -14.49 8.49
CA ALA A 169 7.21 -14.08 7.25
C ALA A 169 8.19 -13.47 6.23
N TYR A 170 9.18 -12.68 6.69
CA TYR A 170 10.25 -12.19 5.81
C TYR A 170 11.13 -13.33 5.27
N CYS A 171 11.53 -14.27 6.13
CA CYS A 171 12.30 -15.45 5.72
C CYS A 171 11.55 -16.27 4.66
N ASP A 172 10.28 -16.57 4.91
CA ASP A 172 9.43 -17.36 4.02
C ASP A 172 9.20 -16.64 2.69
N LEU A 173 9.01 -15.32 2.71
CA LEU A 173 8.85 -14.52 1.50
C LEU A 173 10.11 -14.55 0.63
N LEU A 174 11.29 -14.39 1.22
CA LEU A 174 12.56 -14.50 0.49
C LEU A 174 12.74 -15.90 -0.10
N ALA A 175 12.58 -16.94 0.73
CA ALA A 175 12.75 -18.33 0.32
C ALA A 175 11.78 -18.76 -0.79
N SER A 176 10.55 -18.23 -0.79
CA SER A 176 9.52 -18.58 -1.78
C SER A 176 9.59 -17.77 -3.07
N ILE A 177 9.92 -16.47 -3.00
CA ILE A 177 9.87 -15.57 -4.16
C ILE A 177 11.23 -15.50 -4.87
N ALA A 178 12.34 -15.46 -4.14
CA ALA A 178 13.67 -15.25 -4.73
C ALA A 178 14.01 -16.30 -5.81
N PRO A 179 13.80 -17.62 -5.61
CA PRO A 179 14.08 -18.61 -6.65
C PRO A 179 13.26 -18.38 -7.93
N VAL A 180 11.99 -17.97 -7.78
CA VAL A 180 11.06 -17.77 -8.89
C VAL A 180 11.45 -16.56 -9.73
N VAL A 181 11.81 -15.44 -9.10
CA VAL A 181 12.15 -14.20 -9.81
C VAL A 181 13.58 -14.22 -10.37
N ASN A 182 14.48 -14.96 -9.74
CA ASN A 182 15.87 -15.11 -10.20
C ASN A 182 15.98 -15.98 -11.46
N ASP A 183 15.03 -16.88 -11.70
CA ASP A 183 14.94 -17.70 -12.93
C ASP A 183 14.42 -16.90 -14.14
N TRP A 184 13.96 -15.66 -13.96
CA TRP A 184 13.44 -14.88 -15.07
C TRP A 184 14.52 -14.48 -16.09
N PRO A 185 14.17 -14.43 -17.40
CA PRO A 185 15.08 -13.95 -18.44
C PRO A 185 15.57 -12.54 -18.12
N ASP A 186 16.84 -12.26 -18.40
CA ASP A 186 17.47 -10.96 -18.12
C ASP A 186 16.72 -9.78 -18.75
N ALA A 187 16.53 -8.71 -17.98
CA ALA A 187 15.91 -7.47 -18.43
C ALA A 187 16.88 -6.30 -18.20
N PRO A 188 17.76 -5.97 -19.16
CA PRO A 188 18.86 -5.03 -18.96
C PRO A 188 18.48 -3.66 -18.38
N ARG A 189 17.27 -3.16 -18.66
CA ARG A 189 16.79 -1.87 -18.15
C ARG A 189 16.56 -1.83 -16.63
N ILE A 190 16.38 -2.98 -15.99
CA ILE A 190 16.01 -3.09 -14.57
C ILE A 190 16.89 -4.07 -13.79
N ASP A 191 17.61 -4.95 -14.48
CA ASP A 191 18.51 -5.94 -13.87
C ASP A 191 19.99 -5.51 -13.95
N ARG A 192 20.30 -4.32 -14.47
CA ARG A 192 21.67 -3.82 -14.60
C ARG A 192 21.73 -2.34 -14.29
N ASP A 193 22.81 -1.93 -13.62
CA ASP A 193 23.21 -0.53 -13.50
C ASP A 193 24.53 -0.28 -14.26
N ALA A 194 25.13 0.89 -14.07
CA ALA A 194 26.37 1.25 -14.76
C ALA A 194 27.57 0.38 -14.37
N ALA A 195 27.50 -0.32 -13.23
CA ALA A 195 28.63 -1.05 -12.64
C ALA A 195 28.41 -2.57 -12.59
N SER A 196 27.17 -3.05 -12.52
CA SER A 196 26.88 -4.45 -12.17
C SER A 196 25.45 -4.90 -12.50
N THR A 197 25.20 -6.19 -12.30
CA THR A 197 23.85 -6.77 -12.28
C THR A 197 23.15 -6.45 -10.96
N LEU A 198 21.91 -6.00 -11.03
CA LEU A 198 21.05 -5.76 -9.89
C LEU A 198 20.28 -7.04 -9.49
N PRO A 199 20.06 -7.28 -8.18
CA PRO A 199 19.23 -8.38 -7.73
C PRO A 199 17.77 -8.21 -8.19
N ARG A 200 17.17 -9.29 -8.70
CA ARG A 200 15.77 -9.29 -9.17
C ARG A 200 14.76 -9.33 -8.02
N MET A 201 15.18 -9.87 -6.88
CA MET A 201 14.41 -9.85 -5.64
C MET A 201 14.89 -8.70 -4.76
N ASN A 202 13.95 -7.87 -4.29
CA ASN A 202 14.21 -6.80 -3.34
C ASN A 202 13.11 -6.80 -2.27
N LEU A 203 13.50 -6.63 -1.02
CA LEU A 203 12.64 -6.66 0.15
C LEU A 203 12.91 -5.43 1.02
N SER A 204 11.85 -4.69 1.33
CA SER A 204 11.82 -3.63 2.32
C SER A 204 11.42 -4.21 3.67
N ILE A 205 12.15 -3.84 4.72
CA ILE A 205 11.95 -4.36 6.08
C ILE A 205 11.73 -3.17 7.02
N LYS A 206 10.68 -3.22 7.83
CA LYS A 206 10.45 -2.28 8.94
C LYS A 206 11.15 -2.81 10.18
N LEU A 207 12.13 -2.06 10.70
CA LEU A 207 12.93 -2.50 11.86
C LEU A 207 12.09 -2.71 13.11
N SER A 208 11.07 -1.87 13.32
CA SER A 208 10.11 -2.01 14.41
C SER A 208 9.24 -3.27 14.32
N ALA A 209 9.23 -3.96 13.17
CA ALA A 209 8.58 -5.27 13.07
C ALA A 209 9.46 -6.41 13.61
N LEU A 210 10.75 -6.16 13.83
CA LEU A 210 11.72 -7.16 14.28
C LEU A 210 12.00 -7.09 15.79
N ASP A 211 11.35 -6.21 16.53
CA ASP A 211 11.48 -6.11 17.98
C ASP A 211 10.22 -5.48 18.57
N ALA A 212 9.61 -6.15 19.57
CA ALA A 212 8.44 -5.62 20.26
C ALA A 212 8.79 -4.45 21.19
N HIS A 213 10.06 -4.28 21.53
CA HIS A 213 10.58 -3.22 22.38
C HIS A 213 11.43 -2.23 21.56
N PHE A 214 11.04 -1.95 20.31
CA PHE A 214 11.75 -1.01 19.44
C PHE A 214 11.64 0.42 19.97
N ASP A 215 12.54 0.81 20.89
CA ASP A 215 12.51 2.08 21.60
C ASP A 215 13.91 2.69 21.75
N SER A 216 14.00 4.00 21.56
CA SER A 216 15.21 4.78 21.78
C SER A 216 15.72 4.78 23.23
N MET A 217 14.86 4.49 24.22
CA MET A 217 15.26 4.43 25.63
C MET A 217 16.28 3.32 25.91
N ASP A 218 16.19 2.18 25.21
CA ASP A 218 17.20 1.11 25.23
C ASP A 218 17.78 0.90 23.83
N PHE A 219 18.42 1.96 23.31
CA PHE A 219 19.02 1.94 21.98
C PHE A 219 19.96 0.74 21.77
N ASP A 220 20.83 0.44 22.74
CA ASP A 220 21.80 -0.66 22.64
C ASP A 220 21.12 -2.05 22.68
N GLY A 221 20.03 -2.20 23.44
CA GLY A 221 19.17 -3.39 23.43
C GLY A 221 18.49 -3.58 22.08
N THR A 222 17.72 -2.57 21.64
CA THR A 222 17.01 -2.60 20.35
C THR A 222 17.97 -2.84 19.19
N ALA A 223 19.11 -2.15 19.14
CA ALA A 223 20.09 -2.33 18.07
C ALA A 223 20.65 -3.76 18.05
N ARG A 224 20.95 -4.35 19.21
CA ARG A 224 21.43 -5.74 19.28
C ARG A 224 20.37 -6.74 18.82
N CYS A 225 19.13 -6.60 19.28
CA CYS A 225 18.01 -7.49 18.92
C CYS A 225 17.72 -7.43 17.42
N VAL A 226 17.53 -6.22 16.88
CA VAL A 226 17.27 -6.00 15.45
C VAL A 226 18.44 -6.48 14.59
N ALA A 227 19.69 -6.16 14.96
CA ALA A 227 20.87 -6.60 14.21
C ALA A 227 21.01 -8.12 14.19
N ALA A 228 20.64 -8.82 15.26
CA ALA A 228 20.66 -10.29 15.28
C ALA A 228 19.72 -10.89 14.23
N ARG A 229 18.49 -10.36 14.11
CA ARG A 229 17.52 -10.80 13.09
C ARG A 229 17.91 -10.37 11.68
N LEU A 230 18.35 -9.13 11.47
CA LEU A 230 18.82 -8.68 10.16
C LEU A 230 20.00 -9.49 9.62
N ARG A 231 20.95 -9.87 10.49
CA ARG A 231 22.07 -10.75 10.10
C ARG A 231 21.61 -12.11 9.59
N GLN A 232 20.49 -12.63 10.10
CA GLN A 232 19.92 -13.89 9.61
C GLN A 232 19.25 -13.67 8.25
N LEU A 233 18.44 -12.61 8.10
CA LEU A 233 17.79 -12.28 6.83
C LEU A 233 18.79 -12.03 5.69
N PHE A 234 19.92 -11.39 5.97
CA PHE A 234 20.96 -11.12 4.97
C PHE A 234 21.79 -12.35 4.58
N ARG A 235 21.59 -13.50 5.24
CA ARG A 235 22.27 -14.77 4.93
C ARG A 235 21.40 -15.76 4.16
N ILE A 236 20.12 -15.44 3.98
CA ILE A 236 19.20 -16.18 3.11
C ILE A 236 19.55 -15.86 1.66
#